data_AF-A0A7V9SDA0-F1
#
_entry.id   AF-A0A7V9SDA0-F1
#
_cell.length_a   1.000
_cell.length_b   1.000
_cell.length_c   1.000
_cell.angle_alpha   90.00
_cell.angle_beta   90.00
_cell.angle_gamma   90.00
#
_symmetry.space_group_name_H-M   'P 1'
#
loop_
_entity.id
_entity.type
_entity.pdbx_description
1 polymer ?
#
loop_
_entity_poly.entity_id
_entity_poly.type
_entity_poly.pdbx_seq_one_letter_code
_entity_poly.pdbx_strand_id
1 'polypeptide(L)'
;MPRPRLLANGTSPRVRLIQLAGIVALLLAITAPVASAYPVDPNWSPPTTVYIPETGHTIDGLFLDLWRTGGGALSFGNPITPEITEDEGQIVQYYQYARFEYWPQGDADGNYVTLGKIGSELGPPLLVRRFASRGTAKALGDMAVARAWQPLSASDATRIGTTELSYRYVAETKHGVWGGFRAFWEATGEAAYLGNPLSEEYVANGVSYQIFERGKLRWREGEDIAMTPAGETLAARYDLSMAPLPQGDVPLYDEALFVPPKAIPALDGAPPAPGGGRAVVISLSQQALWAYEDGVVIRSTYVSTGKEKFRTPAGFFTVNSKVPEQDMAGVIGGESYNVPKVPDVLYFTNRGHAIHGTYWHENFGAPMSHGCINLPMDVADWMYEWAPLGMAVVIVE
;
A
#
# COMPACT_ATOMS: atom_id res chain seq x y z
N MET A 1 6.03 38.01 31.31
CA MET A 1 7.46 38.00 30.91
C MET A 1 7.53 37.93 29.39
N PRO A 2 8.42 38.69 28.73
CA PRO A 2 8.41 38.79 27.27
C PRO A 2 8.77 37.43 26.67
N ARG A 3 7.90 36.93 25.77
CA ARG A 3 8.14 35.71 24.99
C ARG A 3 9.38 35.93 24.12
N PRO A 4 10.34 34.99 24.05
CA PRO A 4 11.44 35.13 23.11
C PRO A 4 10.85 35.15 21.69
N ARG A 5 11.19 36.21 20.97
CA ARG A 5 10.90 36.45 19.56
C ARG A 5 11.45 35.27 18.74
N LEU A 6 10.59 34.64 17.93
CA LEU A 6 11.04 34.05 16.68
C LEU A 6 11.55 35.23 15.82
N LEU A 7 12.87 35.35 15.74
CA LEU A 7 13.49 36.24 14.79
C LEU A 7 13.12 35.76 13.40
N ALA A 8 12.36 36.60 12.70
CA ALA A 8 12.32 36.63 11.25
C ALA A 8 13.76 36.78 10.74
N ASN A 9 14.40 35.68 10.40
CA ASN A 9 15.59 35.64 9.56
C ASN A 9 15.55 34.35 8.73
N GLY A 10 14.99 34.47 7.53
CA GLY A 10 15.77 34.16 6.33
C GLY A 10 16.03 32.71 5.95
N THR A 11 15.52 31.70 6.63
CA THR A 11 15.34 30.38 6.02
C THR A 11 14.05 29.77 6.53
N SER A 12 13.04 29.70 5.66
CA SER A 12 12.01 28.67 5.78
C SER A 12 12.70 27.33 6.10
N PRO A 13 12.18 26.50 7.01
CA PRO A 13 12.65 25.13 7.11
C PRO A 13 12.53 24.57 5.68
N ARG A 14 13.68 24.26 5.08
CA ARG A 14 13.70 23.58 3.80
C ARG A 14 13.08 22.23 4.09
N VAL A 15 11.80 22.09 3.78
CA VAL A 15 11.20 20.79 3.51
C VAL A 15 12.08 20.24 2.39
N ARG A 16 13.04 19.39 2.73
CA ARG A 16 13.60 18.51 1.72
C ARG A 16 12.43 17.61 1.39
N LEU A 17 11.78 17.90 0.27
CA LEU A 17 10.94 16.95 -0.42
C LEU A 17 11.87 15.78 -0.79
N ILE A 18 12.19 14.91 0.19
CA ILE A 18 12.33 13.51 -0.13
C ILE A 18 10.98 13.21 -0.76
N GLN A 19 10.99 12.81 -2.02
CA GLN A 19 9.81 12.37 -2.71
C GLN A 19 9.22 11.21 -1.89
N LEU A 20 8.37 11.51 -0.91
CA LEU A 20 7.27 10.64 -0.55
C LEU A 20 6.29 10.73 -1.72
N ALA A 21 6.69 10.12 -2.83
CA ALA A 21 5.76 9.57 -3.78
C ALA A 21 5.06 8.42 -3.05
N GLY A 22 4.01 8.76 -2.33
CA GLY A 22 3.13 7.83 -1.63
C GLY A 22 1.78 8.52 -1.53
N ILE A 23 0.99 8.35 -2.58
CA ILE A 23 -0.27 9.04 -2.85
C ILE A 23 -1.27 8.79 -1.73
N VAL A 24 -1.67 9.82 -0.99
CA VAL A 24 -2.98 9.87 -0.31
C VAL A 24 -3.85 10.87 -1.06
N ALA A 25 -4.25 10.48 -2.26
CA ALA A 25 -5.36 11.09 -2.96
C ALA A 25 -6.53 10.10 -2.87
N LEU A 26 -7.47 10.37 -1.97
CA LEU A 26 -8.80 9.76 -2.01
C LEU A 26 -9.56 10.35 -3.20
N LEU A 27 -9.15 9.99 -4.42
CA LEU A 27 -9.88 10.24 -5.65
C LEU A 27 -10.68 8.98 -5.94
N LEU A 28 -11.96 9.02 -5.58
CA LEU A 28 -13.01 8.17 -6.15
C LEU A 28 -13.20 8.56 -7.63
N ALA A 29 -12.20 8.25 -8.45
CA ALA A 29 -12.41 8.01 -9.85
C ALA A 29 -12.69 6.53 -9.97
N ILE A 30 -13.97 6.15 -9.96
CA ILE A 30 -14.39 4.86 -10.50
C ILE A 30 -14.13 4.94 -12.00
N THR A 31 -12.87 4.80 -12.41
CA THR A 31 -12.62 4.14 -13.68
C THR A 31 -13.07 2.73 -13.44
N ALA A 32 -14.28 2.40 -13.91
CA ALA A 32 -14.68 1.01 -14.03
C ALA A 32 -13.47 0.28 -14.63
N PRO A 33 -12.95 -0.78 -13.99
CA PRO A 33 -11.90 -1.55 -14.60
C PRO A 33 -12.43 -1.91 -15.98
N VAL A 34 -11.66 -1.62 -17.03
CA VAL A 34 -11.86 -2.33 -18.29
C VAL A 34 -11.69 -3.78 -17.87
N ALA A 35 -12.81 -4.48 -17.74
CA ALA A 35 -12.84 -5.89 -17.41
C ALA A 35 -12.27 -6.63 -18.61
N SER A 36 -10.95 -6.63 -18.76
CA SER A 36 -10.26 -7.80 -19.26
C SER A 36 -10.41 -8.80 -18.12
N ALA A 37 -11.49 -9.58 -18.21
CA ALA A 37 -11.80 -10.63 -17.26
C ALA A 37 -10.74 -11.73 -17.43
N TYR A 38 -9.59 -11.54 -16.77
CA TYR A 38 -8.73 -12.67 -16.44
C TYR A 38 -9.61 -13.64 -15.63
N PRO A 39 -9.72 -14.92 -16.02
CA PRO A 39 -10.32 -15.91 -15.14
C PRO A 39 -9.47 -15.94 -13.88
N VAL A 40 -10.04 -15.49 -12.76
CA VAL A 40 -9.46 -15.70 -11.43
C VAL A 40 -9.68 -17.16 -11.08
N ASP A 41 -8.71 -17.81 -10.43
CA ASP A 41 -8.90 -19.17 -9.94
C ASP A 41 -10.13 -19.21 -9.01
N PRO A 42 -11.21 -19.94 -9.37
CA PRO A 42 -12.44 -19.95 -8.58
C PRO A 42 -12.26 -20.61 -7.20
N ASN A 43 -11.14 -21.31 -6.97
CA ASN A 43 -10.81 -21.94 -5.69
C ASN A 43 -9.84 -21.10 -4.84
N TRP A 44 -9.37 -19.97 -5.35
CA TRP A 44 -8.49 -19.10 -4.58
C TRP A 44 -9.30 -18.19 -3.66
N SER A 45 -8.84 -18.09 -2.41
CA SER A 45 -9.27 -17.09 -1.44
C SER A 45 -8.04 -16.51 -0.75
N PRO A 46 -7.95 -15.18 -0.56
CA PRO A 46 -6.86 -14.60 0.21
C PRO A 46 -6.93 -15.04 1.68
N PRO A 47 -5.81 -15.07 2.41
CA PRO A 47 -5.84 -15.30 3.85
C PRO A 47 -6.60 -14.17 4.55
N THR A 48 -7.36 -14.51 5.60
CA THR A 48 -8.04 -13.52 6.45
C THR A 48 -7.15 -13.02 7.57
N THR A 49 -6.08 -13.74 7.89
CA THR A 49 -5.13 -13.43 8.97
C THR A 49 -3.70 -13.50 8.45
N VAL A 50 -2.87 -12.53 8.82
CA VAL A 50 -1.43 -12.54 8.52
C VAL A 50 -0.60 -12.25 9.75
N TYR A 51 0.62 -12.77 9.77
CA TYR A 51 1.61 -12.57 10.82
C TYR A 51 2.62 -11.49 10.42
N ILE A 52 2.90 -10.55 11.32
CA ILE A 52 3.86 -9.46 11.13
C ILE A 52 5.15 -9.83 11.89
N PRO A 53 6.20 -10.32 11.20
CA PRO A 53 7.38 -10.88 11.85
C PRO A 53 8.18 -9.85 12.65
N GLU A 54 8.09 -8.56 12.32
CA GLU A 54 8.82 -7.48 12.99
C GLU A 54 8.36 -7.27 14.44
N THR A 55 7.09 -7.53 14.74
CA THR A 55 6.51 -7.34 16.07
C THR A 55 5.99 -8.63 16.71
N GLY A 56 5.85 -9.68 15.91
CA GLY A 56 5.36 -10.98 16.33
C GLY A 56 3.86 -11.01 16.61
N HIS A 57 3.08 -10.12 15.98
CA HIS A 57 1.63 -10.04 16.14
C HIS A 57 0.92 -10.30 14.82
N THR A 58 -0.34 -10.72 14.91
CA THR A 58 -1.20 -10.94 13.75
C THR A 58 -2.11 -9.76 13.49
N ILE A 59 -2.60 -9.64 12.26
CA ILE A 59 -3.73 -8.77 11.92
C ILE A 59 -4.80 -9.64 11.27
N ASP A 60 -6.04 -9.56 11.75
CA ASP A 60 -7.16 -10.37 11.27
C ASP A 60 -8.28 -9.54 10.62
N GLY A 61 -8.95 -10.15 9.64
CA GLY A 61 -10.22 -9.70 9.06
C GLY A 61 -10.27 -8.22 8.69
N LEU A 62 -11.22 -7.50 9.27
CA LEU A 62 -11.48 -6.09 8.92
C LEU A 62 -10.32 -5.16 9.34
N PHE A 63 -9.54 -5.52 10.36
CA PHE A 63 -8.33 -4.75 10.70
C PHE A 63 -7.27 -4.91 9.63
N LEU A 64 -7.14 -6.09 9.04
CA LEU A 64 -6.21 -6.36 7.95
C LEU A 64 -6.58 -5.57 6.69
N ASP A 65 -7.87 -5.54 6.35
CA ASP A 65 -8.37 -4.74 5.23
C ASP A 65 -8.11 -3.24 5.43
N LEU A 66 -8.43 -2.70 6.62
CA LEU A 66 -8.19 -1.30 6.93
C LEU A 66 -6.69 -0.97 6.91
N TRP A 67 -5.85 -1.83 7.48
CA TRP A 67 -4.41 -1.61 7.55
C TRP A 67 -3.80 -1.59 6.15
N ARG A 68 -4.09 -2.60 5.32
CA ARG A 68 -3.58 -2.70 3.94
C ARG A 68 -4.03 -1.54 3.07
N THR A 69 -5.34 -1.25 3.06
CA THR A 69 -5.90 -0.19 2.21
C THR A 69 -5.53 1.22 2.68
N GLY A 70 -5.23 1.40 3.98
CA GLY A 70 -4.83 2.68 4.56
C GLY A 70 -3.32 2.98 4.53
N GLY A 71 -2.51 2.17 3.84
CA GLY A 71 -1.06 2.39 3.66
C GLY A 71 -0.16 1.60 4.62
N GLY A 72 -0.73 0.64 5.35
CA GLY A 72 -0.02 -0.37 6.12
C GLY A 72 0.94 0.18 7.17
N ALA A 73 2.12 -0.45 7.27
CA ALA A 73 3.16 -0.09 8.22
C ALA A 73 3.64 1.36 8.08
N LEU A 74 3.60 1.93 6.87
CA LEU A 74 4.03 3.32 6.64
C LEU A 74 3.08 4.34 7.27
N SER A 75 1.78 4.02 7.30
CA SER A 75 0.76 4.89 7.89
C SER A 75 0.59 4.61 9.39
N PHE A 76 0.30 3.36 9.76
CA PHE A 76 -0.14 3.03 11.11
C PHE A 76 0.97 2.40 11.97
N GLY A 77 2.07 1.98 11.33
CA GLY A 77 3.06 1.09 11.93
C GLY A 77 2.56 -0.35 11.99
N ASN A 78 3.35 -1.21 12.60
CA ASN A 78 3.00 -2.62 12.81
C ASN A 78 2.15 -2.80 14.07
N PRO A 79 1.32 -3.86 14.16
CA PRO A 79 0.58 -4.20 15.37
C PRO A 79 1.55 -4.51 16.50
N ILE A 80 1.28 -4.00 17.70
CA ILE A 80 2.14 -4.17 18.89
C ILE A 80 1.43 -4.92 20.02
N THR A 81 0.15 -5.24 19.86
CA THR A 81 -0.63 -6.07 20.79
C THR A 81 -1.37 -7.17 20.03
N PRO A 82 -1.80 -8.25 20.72
CA PRO A 82 -2.93 -9.04 20.25
C PRO A 82 -4.17 -8.16 20.05
N GLU A 83 -5.16 -8.70 19.35
CA GLU A 83 -6.53 -8.21 19.45
C GLU A 83 -7.07 -8.45 20.86
N ILE A 84 -7.67 -7.42 21.44
CA ILE A 84 -8.21 -7.41 22.79
C ILE A 84 -9.71 -7.25 22.68
N THR A 85 -10.47 -8.20 23.23
CA THR A 85 -11.91 -8.08 23.39
C THR A 85 -12.23 -7.37 24.70
N GLU A 86 -12.90 -6.24 24.63
CA GLU A 86 -13.39 -5.49 25.78
C GLU A 86 -14.78 -6.00 26.22
N ASP A 87 -15.22 -5.57 27.42
CA ASP A 87 -16.41 -6.12 28.11
C ASP A 87 -17.72 -6.02 27.29
N GLU A 88 -17.83 -5.06 26.38
CA GLU A 88 -19.01 -4.82 25.53
C GLU A 88 -18.94 -5.55 24.17
N GLY A 89 -17.94 -6.43 23.99
CA GLY A 89 -17.70 -7.15 22.73
C GLY A 89 -16.97 -6.32 21.67
N GLN A 90 -16.58 -5.08 22.00
CA GLN A 90 -15.68 -4.28 21.19
C GLN A 90 -14.33 -5.00 21.08
N ILE A 91 -13.74 -5.01 19.88
CA ILE A 91 -12.39 -5.53 19.68
C ILE A 91 -11.48 -4.36 19.37
N VAL A 92 -10.33 -4.30 20.04
CA VAL A 92 -9.32 -3.26 19.82
C VAL A 92 -7.95 -3.87 19.58
N GLN A 93 -7.16 -3.23 18.74
CA GLN A 93 -5.75 -3.58 18.56
C GLN A 93 -4.91 -2.33 18.46
N TYR A 94 -3.78 -2.33 19.15
CA TYR A 94 -2.82 -1.22 19.12
C TYR A 94 -1.74 -1.49 18.08
N TYR A 95 -1.44 -0.45 17.32
CA TYR A 95 -0.34 -0.35 16.36
C TYR A 95 0.65 0.70 16.87
N GLN A 96 1.85 0.78 16.28
CA GLN A 96 2.84 1.76 16.76
C GLN A 96 2.27 3.19 16.78
N TYR A 97 1.57 3.62 15.72
CA TYR A 97 1.06 4.99 15.57
C TYR A 97 -0.46 5.12 15.73
N ALA A 98 -1.22 4.02 15.81
CA ALA A 98 -2.69 4.03 15.80
C ALA A 98 -3.32 3.00 16.75
N ARG A 99 -4.64 3.09 16.94
CA ARG A 99 -5.48 2.03 17.52
C ARG A 99 -6.62 1.76 16.56
N PHE A 100 -6.86 0.49 16.25
CA PHE A 100 -8.00 0.06 15.45
C PHE A 100 -9.09 -0.45 16.38
N GLU A 101 -10.34 -0.13 16.06
CA GLU A 101 -11.50 -0.43 16.90
C GLU A 101 -12.59 -1.05 16.02
N TYR A 102 -13.08 -2.23 16.43
CA TYR A 102 -14.23 -2.90 15.84
C TYR A 102 -15.43 -2.81 16.78
N TRP A 103 -16.55 -2.35 16.23
CA TRP A 103 -17.81 -2.09 16.93
C TRP A 103 -18.88 -3.06 16.39
N PRO A 104 -19.27 -4.11 17.14
CA PRO A 104 -20.21 -5.14 16.65
C PRO A 104 -21.58 -4.60 16.24
N GLN A 105 -22.03 -3.50 16.87
CA GLN A 105 -23.31 -2.83 16.58
C GLN A 105 -23.14 -1.56 15.72
N GLY A 106 -21.92 -1.30 15.23
CA GLY A 106 -21.52 -0.01 14.68
C GLY A 106 -21.23 1.05 15.76
N ASP A 107 -20.41 2.03 15.41
CA ASP A 107 -20.16 3.21 16.23
C ASP A 107 -21.31 4.24 16.10
N ALA A 108 -21.13 5.42 16.70
CA ALA A 108 -22.12 6.51 16.66
C ALA A 108 -22.45 7.00 15.24
N ASP A 109 -21.55 6.77 14.28
CA ASP A 109 -21.68 7.15 12.87
C ASP A 109 -22.07 5.94 11.99
N GLY A 110 -22.32 4.76 12.60
CA GLY A 110 -22.69 3.52 11.91
C GLY A 110 -21.53 2.73 11.31
N ASN A 111 -20.29 3.08 11.63
CA ASN A 111 -19.09 2.38 11.16
C ASN A 111 -18.76 1.19 12.06
N TYR A 112 -18.48 0.04 11.46
CA TYR A 112 -18.13 -1.17 12.21
C TYR A 112 -16.63 -1.27 12.51
N VAL A 113 -15.78 -0.62 11.73
CA VAL A 113 -14.33 -0.53 12.01
C VAL A 113 -13.87 0.91 11.84
N THR A 114 -13.13 1.40 12.82
CA THR A 114 -12.63 2.78 12.83
C THR A 114 -11.22 2.91 13.39
N LEU A 115 -10.59 4.03 13.06
CA LEU A 115 -9.38 4.49 13.74
C LEU A 115 -9.77 5.20 15.03
N GLY A 116 -9.29 4.65 16.15
CA GLY A 116 -9.55 5.14 17.49
C GLY A 116 -9.08 6.57 17.71
N LYS A 117 -9.88 7.36 18.44
CA LYS A 117 -9.57 8.76 18.79
C LYS A 117 -8.61 8.87 19.98
N ILE A 118 -7.47 8.20 19.85
CA ILE A 118 -6.46 8.03 20.89
C ILE A 118 -5.73 9.31 21.30
N GLY A 119 -5.81 10.37 20.50
CA GLY A 119 -5.17 11.64 20.80
C GLY A 119 -5.64 12.26 22.10
N SER A 120 -6.95 12.16 22.39
CA SER A 120 -7.54 12.64 23.65
C SER A 120 -6.94 11.94 24.88
N GLU A 121 -6.55 10.67 24.72
CA GLU A 121 -5.96 9.83 25.76
C GLU A 121 -4.47 10.11 25.96
N LEU A 122 -3.76 10.66 24.96
CA LEU A 122 -2.34 11.04 25.09
C LEU A 122 -2.13 12.23 26.04
N GLY A 123 -3.20 12.94 26.37
CA GLY A 123 -3.15 14.10 27.23
C GLY A 123 -2.61 13.83 28.62
N PRO A 124 -2.17 14.90 29.31
CA PRO A 124 -1.79 14.79 30.71
C PRO A 124 -2.97 14.18 31.49
N PRO A 125 -2.71 13.14 32.32
CA PRO A 125 -3.76 12.47 33.08
C PRO A 125 -4.50 13.52 33.90
N LEU A 126 -5.80 13.56 33.68
CA LEU A 126 -6.54 14.78 33.88
C LEU A 126 -6.64 15.18 35.35
N LEU A 127 -6.34 16.47 35.54
CA LEU A 127 -6.96 17.33 36.52
C LEU A 127 -8.48 17.56 36.28
N VAL A 128 -9.28 16.64 35.68
CA VAL A 128 -10.70 16.96 35.27
C VAL A 128 -11.62 17.23 36.45
N ARG A 129 -11.26 16.91 37.69
CA ARG A 129 -12.27 17.03 38.76
C ARG A 129 -11.82 17.45 40.16
N ARG A 130 -10.54 17.78 40.41
CA ARG A 130 -10.09 17.99 41.80
C ARG A 130 -9.06 19.08 42.10
N PHE A 131 -8.73 19.97 41.16
CA PHE A 131 -7.62 20.91 41.36
C PHE A 131 -8.04 22.34 41.72
N ALA A 132 -9.27 22.52 42.19
CA ALA A 132 -9.70 23.74 42.86
C ALA A 132 -9.17 23.88 44.30
N SER A 133 -8.37 22.94 44.83
CA SER A 133 -7.86 23.04 46.19
C SER A 133 -6.43 22.50 46.34
N ARG A 134 -5.44 23.35 46.12
CA ARG A 134 -4.24 23.59 46.97
C ARG A 134 -3.10 24.17 46.14
N GLY A 135 -2.67 25.36 46.54
CA GLY A 135 -1.62 26.13 45.89
C GLY A 135 -0.22 25.52 46.10
N THR A 136 0.16 24.61 45.21
CA THR A 136 1.56 24.25 44.98
C THR A 136 2.01 24.78 43.62
N ALA A 137 3.10 25.56 43.62
CA ALA A 137 3.70 26.10 42.42
C ALA A 137 4.19 24.95 41.52
N LYS A 138 3.48 24.70 40.41
CA LYS A 138 3.87 23.72 39.40
C LYS A 138 4.87 24.37 38.42
N ALA A 139 5.80 23.60 37.88
CA ALA A 139 6.83 24.09 36.96
C ALA A 139 6.18 24.74 35.71
N LEU A 140 6.72 25.86 35.24
CA LEU A 140 6.21 26.64 34.10
C LEU A 140 6.00 25.80 32.82
N GLY A 141 6.79 24.74 32.62
CA GLY A 141 6.64 23.81 31.49
C GLY A 141 5.32 23.03 31.53
N ASP A 142 4.89 22.57 32.71
CA ASP A 142 3.63 21.85 32.87
C ASP A 142 2.41 22.75 32.61
N MET A 143 2.56 24.05 32.88
CA MET A 143 1.51 25.04 32.58
C MET A 143 1.39 25.34 31.09
N ALA A 144 2.51 25.35 30.34
CA ALA A 144 2.49 25.55 28.90
C ALA A 144 1.81 24.38 28.19
N VAL A 145 2.15 23.15 28.58
CA VAL A 145 1.48 21.94 28.09
C VAL A 145 -0.01 21.99 28.45
N ALA A 146 -0.37 22.20 29.72
CA ALA A 146 -1.78 22.24 30.12
C ALA A 146 -2.60 23.32 29.39
N ARG A 147 -1.99 24.46 29.06
CA ARG A 147 -2.64 25.54 28.31
C ARG A 147 -2.86 25.21 26.85
N ALA A 148 -1.95 24.44 26.22
CA ALA A 148 -2.08 24.06 24.81
C ALA A 148 -3.33 23.21 24.55
N TRP A 149 -3.79 22.45 25.56
CA TRP A 149 -5.00 21.64 25.50
C TRP A 149 -6.29 22.41 25.81
N GLN A 150 -6.20 23.71 26.10
CA GLN A 150 -7.40 24.52 26.37
C GLN A 150 -8.00 25.04 25.05
N PRO A 151 -9.32 24.91 24.84
CA PRO A 151 -10.01 25.49 23.70
C PRO A 151 -9.73 26.99 23.56
N LEU A 152 -9.47 27.46 22.35
CA LEU A 152 -9.29 28.87 22.08
C LEU A 152 -10.64 29.60 22.04
N SER A 153 -10.62 30.86 22.47
CA SER A 153 -11.70 31.79 22.20
C SER A 153 -11.64 32.24 20.73
N ALA A 154 -12.79 32.64 20.15
CA ALA A 154 -12.84 33.13 18.77
C ALA A 154 -11.93 34.36 18.56
N SER A 155 -11.84 35.25 19.55
CA SER A 155 -10.96 36.41 19.51
C SER A 155 -9.48 36.03 19.55
N ASP A 156 -9.12 35.02 20.34
CA ASP A 156 -7.75 34.50 20.37
C ASP A 156 -7.36 33.84 19.05
N ALA A 157 -8.25 33.03 18.47
CA ALA A 157 -8.03 32.41 17.17
C ALA A 157 -7.84 33.46 16.06
N THR A 158 -8.69 34.49 16.01
CA THR A 158 -8.53 35.60 15.06
C THR A 158 -7.21 36.33 15.25
N ARG A 159 -6.83 36.61 16.50
CA ARG A 159 -5.57 37.29 16.81
C ARG A 159 -4.35 36.47 16.41
N ILE A 160 -4.41 35.14 16.49
CA ILE A 160 -3.31 34.27 16.03
C ILE A 160 -3.27 34.27 14.50
N GLY A 161 -4.42 34.15 13.83
CA GLY A 161 -4.51 34.17 12.37
C GLY A 161 -4.03 35.47 11.71
N THR A 162 -4.08 36.60 12.42
CA THR A 162 -3.51 37.86 11.91
C THR A 162 -1.99 37.93 12.03
N THR A 163 -1.39 37.20 12.96
CA THR A 163 0.06 37.17 13.19
C THR A 163 0.76 36.00 12.48
N GLU A 164 0.10 34.85 12.40
CA GLU A 164 0.61 33.62 11.81
C GLU A 164 -0.18 33.33 10.53
N LEU A 165 0.35 33.75 9.38
CA LEU A 165 -0.35 33.65 8.08
C LEU A 165 -0.69 32.21 7.66
N SER A 166 0.05 31.23 8.20
CA SER A 166 -0.20 29.81 7.97
C SER A 166 -1.21 29.21 8.95
N TYR A 167 -1.73 29.98 9.90
CA TYR A 167 -2.64 29.45 10.91
C TYR A 167 -4.02 29.16 10.35
N ARG A 168 -4.49 27.94 10.60
CA ARG A 168 -5.83 27.46 10.26
C ARG A 168 -6.53 27.07 11.54
N TYR A 169 -7.64 27.75 11.82
CA TYR A 169 -8.50 27.44 12.96
C TYR A 169 -9.53 26.37 12.60
N VAL A 170 -9.77 25.44 13.51
CA VAL A 170 -10.76 24.36 13.40
C VAL A 170 -11.82 24.58 14.48
N ALA A 171 -13.05 24.89 14.05
CA ALA A 171 -14.11 25.36 14.95
C ALA A 171 -14.67 24.24 15.84
N GLU A 172 -14.64 23.01 15.33
CA GLU A 172 -15.14 21.79 15.93
C GLU A 172 -14.41 21.48 17.24
N THR A 173 -13.08 21.59 17.23
CA THR A 173 -12.23 21.36 18.40
C THR A 173 -11.78 22.65 19.09
N LYS A 174 -11.98 23.80 18.44
CA LYS A 174 -11.53 25.12 18.89
C LYS A 174 -10.01 25.21 19.07
N HIS A 175 -9.29 24.54 18.19
CA HIS A 175 -7.84 24.57 18.11
C HIS A 175 -7.38 24.97 16.72
N GLY A 176 -6.13 25.37 16.58
CA GLY A 176 -5.55 25.63 15.27
C GLY A 176 -4.28 24.86 14.99
N VAL A 177 -3.93 24.85 13.72
CA VAL A 177 -2.75 24.19 13.19
C VAL A 177 -2.05 25.15 12.24
N TRP A 178 -0.72 25.20 12.27
CA TRP A 178 0.05 26.17 11.50
C TRP A 178 1.44 25.62 11.15
N GLY A 179 2.17 26.39 10.33
CA GLY A 179 3.55 26.08 9.96
C GLY A 179 3.72 24.68 9.35
N GLY A 180 4.78 23.99 9.78
CA GLY A 180 5.07 22.65 9.30
C GLY A 180 4.01 21.61 9.72
N PHE A 181 3.45 21.71 10.93
CA PHE A 181 2.41 20.76 11.38
C PHE A 181 1.16 20.87 10.51
N ARG A 182 0.79 22.07 10.09
CA ARG A 182 -0.29 22.25 9.11
C ARG A 182 0.07 21.62 7.77
N ALA A 183 1.28 21.87 7.26
CA ALA A 183 1.70 21.31 5.98
C ALA A 183 1.65 19.77 5.98
N PHE A 184 2.09 19.13 7.07
CA PHE A 184 1.97 17.68 7.25
C PHE A 184 0.51 17.22 7.31
N TRP A 185 -0.30 17.89 8.13
CA TRP A 185 -1.72 17.58 8.29
C TRP A 185 -2.48 17.67 6.95
N GLU A 186 -2.28 18.74 6.18
CA GLU A 186 -2.88 18.92 4.85
C GLU A 186 -2.39 17.86 3.85
N ALA A 187 -1.09 17.57 3.84
CA ALA A 187 -0.51 16.59 2.91
C ALA A 187 -0.98 15.15 3.16
N THR A 188 -1.41 14.83 4.39
CA THR A 188 -1.82 13.47 4.78
C THR A 188 -3.34 13.25 4.78
N GLY A 189 -4.13 14.22 4.30
CA GLY A 189 -5.60 14.11 4.22
C GLY A 189 -6.35 14.72 5.42
N GLU A 190 -5.71 15.61 6.17
CA GLU A 190 -6.32 16.43 7.22
C GLU A 190 -7.08 15.60 8.28
N ALA A 191 -8.36 15.94 8.49
CA ALA A 191 -9.22 15.30 9.48
C ALA A 191 -9.55 13.83 9.14
N ALA A 192 -9.41 13.42 7.88
CA ALA A 192 -9.67 12.03 7.50
C ALA A 192 -8.61 11.08 8.06
N TYR A 193 -7.35 11.53 8.14
CA TYR A 193 -6.24 10.71 8.63
C TYR A 193 -5.94 10.93 10.11
N LEU A 194 -5.43 12.12 10.47
CA LEU A 194 -5.06 12.42 11.87
C LEU A 194 -6.25 12.91 12.71
N GLY A 195 -7.35 13.31 12.09
CA GLY A 195 -8.44 14.02 12.76
C GLY A 195 -8.12 15.48 13.03
N ASN A 196 -9.00 16.15 13.75
CA ASN A 196 -8.85 17.57 14.08
C ASN A 196 -7.80 17.79 15.19
N PRO A 197 -7.13 18.95 15.23
CA PRO A 197 -6.19 19.27 16.31
C PRO A 197 -6.92 19.33 17.66
N LEU A 198 -6.34 18.72 18.69
CA LEU A 198 -6.82 18.73 20.08
C LEU A 198 -5.93 19.58 21.00
N SER A 199 -4.84 20.12 20.47
CA SER A 199 -4.01 21.07 21.17
C SER A 199 -3.45 22.12 20.21
N GLU A 200 -3.10 23.27 20.75
CA GLU A 200 -2.10 24.14 20.13
C GLU A 200 -0.73 23.46 20.13
N GLU A 201 0.19 23.95 19.30
CA GLU A 201 1.59 23.55 19.39
C GLU A 201 2.16 23.91 20.77
N TYR A 202 2.89 22.97 21.37
CA TYR A 202 3.64 23.19 22.60
C TYR A 202 5.03 22.57 22.55
N VAL A 203 5.96 23.16 23.28
CA VAL A 203 7.34 22.65 23.40
C VAL A 203 7.52 21.96 24.74
N ALA A 204 8.01 20.72 24.72
CA ALA A 204 8.42 19.99 25.90
C ALA A 204 9.80 19.37 25.66
N ASN A 205 10.75 19.61 26.57
CA ASN A 205 12.14 19.11 26.49
C ASN A 205 12.83 19.41 25.14
N GLY A 206 12.62 20.61 24.59
CA GLY A 206 13.23 21.05 23.33
C GLY A 206 12.60 20.44 22.06
N VAL A 207 11.46 19.76 22.19
CA VAL A 207 10.72 19.16 21.08
C VAL A 207 9.35 19.82 20.99
N SER A 208 8.99 20.29 19.79
CA SER A 208 7.63 20.76 19.50
C SER A 208 6.71 19.58 19.31
N TYR A 209 5.50 19.66 19.87
CA TYR A 209 4.45 18.66 19.73
C TYR A 209 3.12 19.32 19.39
N GLN A 210 2.29 18.59 18.67
CA GLN A 210 0.89 18.89 18.51
C GLN A 210 0.06 17.61 18.51
N ILE A 211 -1.11 17.66 19.13
CA ILE A 211 -2.01 16.53 19.31
C ILE A 211 -3.19 16.69 18.36
N PHE A 212 -3.58 15.60 17.73
CA PHE A 212 -4.75 15.48 16.86
C PHE A 212 -5.63 14.34 17.38
N GLU A 213 -6.90 14.25 16.97
CA GLU A 213 -7.83 13.24 17.50
C GLU A 213 -7.27 11.81 17.44
N ARG A 214 -6.50 11.45 16.41
CA ARG A 214 -6.00 10.08 16.21
C ARG A 214 -4.49 9.93 16.31
N GLY A 215 -3.76 11.01 16.63
CA GLY A 215 -2.31 10.95 16.60
C GLY A 215 -1.63 12.15 17.23
N LYS A 216 -0.30 12.10 17.22
CA LYS A 216 0.54 13.15 17.78
C LYS A 216 1.75 13.36 16.89
N LEU A 217 1.99 14.60 16.52
CA LEU A 217 3.15 15.02 15.73
C LEU A 217 4.25 15.55 16.64
N ARG A 218 5.49 15.38 16.20
CA ARG A 218 6.68 15.98 16.81
C ARG A 218 7.54 16.69 15.77
N TRP A 219 8.28 17.69 16.22
CA TRP A 219 9.33 18.34 15.43
C TRP A 219 10.53 18.69 16.31
N ARG A 220 11.72 18.53 15.75
CA ARG A 220 13.01 18.92 16.35
C ARG A 220 13.79 19.75 15.35
N GLU A 221 14.60 20.68 15.84
CA GLU A 221 15.46 21.48 14.98
C GLU A 221 16.38 20.57 14.14
N GLY A 222 16.37 20.76 12.82
CA GLY A 222 17.14 19.96 11.89
C GLY A 222 16.51 18.62 11.47
N GLU A 223 15.34 18.26 12.01
CA GLU A 223 14.58 17.07 11.62
C GLU A 223 13.31 17.43 10.83
N ASP A 224 12.79 16.47 10.08
CA ASP A 224 11.45 16.54 9.50
C ASP A 224 10.38 16.31 10.57
N ILE A 225 9.16 16.74 10.28
CA ILE A 225 8.00 16.44 11.12
C ILE A 225 7.71 14.95 11.05
N ALA A 226 7.50 14.34 12.21
CA ALA A 226 7.21 12.92 12.31
C ALA A 226 6.04 12.67 13.24
N MET A 227 5.32 11.58 12.99
CA MET A 227 4.40 11.02 13.97
C MET A 227 5.17 10.47 15.16
N THR A 228 4.55 10.54 16.33
CA THR A 228 5.01 9.87 17.54
C THR A 228 4.24 8.56 17.71
N PRO A 229 4.86 7.51 18.29
CA PRO A 229 4.22 6.20 18.45
C PRO A 229 3.14 6.26 19.53
N ALA A 230 1.99 6.82 19.16
CA ALA A 230 0.86 7.10 20.04
C ALA A 230 0.23 5.82 20.59
N GLY A 231 0.08 4.79 19.74
CA GLY A 231 -0.45 3.51 20.18
C GLY A 231 0.50 2.81 21.14
N GLU A 232 1.81 2.82 20.89
CA GLU A 232 2.82 2.29 21.83
C GLU A 232 2.81 3.03 23.17
N THR A 233 2.70 4.36 23.13
CA THR A 233 2.61 5.18 24.33
C THR A 233 1.39 4.81 25.18
N LEU A 234 0.26 4.49 24.55
CA LEU A 234 -0.96 4.10 25.27
C LEU A 234 -0.94 2.64 25.72
N ALA A 235 -0.42 1.73 24.90
CA ALA A 235 -0.24 0.33 25.30
C ALA A 235 0.61 0.24 26.58
N ALA A 236 1.72 0.98 26.65
CA ALA A 236 2.53 1.10 27.86
C ALA A 236 1.79 1.77 29.02
N ARG A 237 0.99 2.81 28.75
CA ARG A 237 0.19 3.52 29.78
C ARG A 237 -0.84 2.61 30.43
N TYR A 238 -1.46 1.74 29.65
CA TYR A 238 -2.50 0.82 30.08
C TYR A 238 -1.96 -0.55 30.50
N ASP A 239 -0.64 -0.72 30.54
CA ASP A 239 0.03 -1.97 30.92
C ASP A 239 -0.43 -3.18 30.05
N LEU A 240 -0.64 -2.92 28.75
CA LEU A 240 -1.04 -3.96 27.80
C LEU A 240 0.15 -4.85 27.45
N SER A 241 -0.09 -6.15 27.32
CA SER A 241 0.93 -7.09 26.84
C SER A 241 1.29 -6.80 25.39
N MET A 242 2.57 -6.49 25.16
CA MET A 242 3.17 -6.35 23.82
C MET A 242 4.07 -7.53 23.46
N ALA A 243 4.06 -8.60 24.25
CA ALA A 243 4.88 -9.78 24.02
C ALA A 243 4.49 -10.46 22.69
N PRO A 244 5.47 -10.87 21.86
CA PRO A 244 5.20 -11.51 20.59
C PRO A 244 4.48 -12.84 20.78
N LEU A 245 3.57 -13.15 19.86
CA LEU A 245 2.85 -14.41 19.80
C LEU A 245 3.56 -15.38 18.85
N PRO A 246 3.46 -16.70 19.08
CA PRO A 246 3.94 -17.70 18.12
C PRO A 246 3.22 -17.54 16.77
N GLN A 247 3.94 -17.67 15.66
CA GLN A 247 3.36 -17.60 14.32
C GLN A 247 2.31 -18.69 14.05
N GLY A 248 2.58 -19.94 14.47
CA GLY A 248 1.74 -21.08 14.13
C GLY A 248 1.65 -21.30 12.61
N ASP A 249 0.44 -21.59 12.12
CA ASP A 249 0.15 -21.82 10.69
C ASP A 249 -0.24 -20.52 9.95
N VAL A 250 -0.17 -19.37 10.61
CA VAL A 250 -0.54 -18.07 10.01
C VAL A 250 0.56 -17.64 9.01
N PRO A 251 0.21 -17.29 7.76
CA PRO A 251 1.20 -16.85 6.78
C PRO A 251 1.82 -15.51 7.18
N LEU A 252 3.10 -15.33 6.85
CA LEU A 252 3.74 -14.01 6.97
C LEU A 252 3.06 -13.02 6.02
N TYR A 253 2.89 -11.76 6.45
CA TYR A 253 2.32 -10.75 5.57
C TYR A 253 3.19 -10.54 4.33
N ASP A 254 2.54 -10.66 3.17
CA ASP A 254 3.02 -10.24 1.86
C ASP A 254 1.81 -9.75 1.06
N GLU A 255 1.91 -8.60 0.42
CA GLU A 255 0.82 -8.03 -0.37
C GLU A 255 0.42 -8.93 -1.55
N ALA A 256 1.34 -9.76 -2.06
CA ALA A 256 1.08 -10.74 -3.11
C ALA A 256 0.06 -11.82 -2.68
N LEU A 257 -0.10 -12.09 -1.38
CA LEU A 257 -1.09 -13.05 -0.87
C LEU A 257 -2.54 -12.63 -1.13
N PHE A 258 -2.76 -11.35 -1.46
CA PHE A 258 -4.08 -10.78 -1.70
C PHE A 258 -4.33 -10.41 -3.16
N VAL A 259 -3.36 -10.71 -4.02
CA VAL A 259 -3.54 -10.62 -5.46
C VAL A 259 -4.03 -11.99 -5.93
N PRO A 260 -5.24 -12.07 -6.53
CA PRO A 260 -5.72 -13.35 -7.04
C PRO A 260 -4.73 -13.90 -8.07
N PRO A 261 -4.30 -15.17 -7.95
CA PRO A 261 -3.55 -15.80 -9.01
C PRO A 261 -4.45 -15.85 -10.25
N LYS A 262 -3.86 -15.52 -11.39
CA LYS A 262 -4.52 -15.73 -12.68
C LYS A 262 -4.74 -17.23 -12.83
N ALA A 263 -5.98 -17.66 -13.05
CA ALA A 263 -6.26 -19.08 -13.24
C ALA A 263 -5.42 -19.58 -14.42
N ILE A 264 -4.71 -20.68 -14.29
CA ILE A 264 -4.17 -21.32 -15.48
C ILE A 264 -5.40 -21.82 -16.26
N PRO A 265 -5.57 -21.50 -17.55
CA PRO A 265 -6.76 -21.91 -18.30
C PRO A 265 -6.93 -23.43 -18.20
N ALA A 266 -8.11 -23.84 -17.73
CA ALA A 266 -8.49 -25.25 -17.61
C ALA A 266 -8.54 -25.91 -19.00
N LEU A 267 -7.98 -27.11 -19.08
CA LEU A 267 -7.57 -27.80 -20.31
C LEU A 267 -8.67 -28.59 -21.02
N ASP A 268 -9.92 -28.43 -20.62
CA ASP A 268 -11.10 -29.07 -21.18
C ASP A 268 -11.56 -28.46 -22.52
N GLY A 269 -10.88 -27.40 -22.99
CA GLY A 269 -11.05 -26.77 -24.31
C GLY A 269 -9.77 -26.66 -25.15
N ALA A 270 -8.72 -27.43 -24.83
CA ALA A 270 -7.45 -27.40 -25.56
C ALA A 270 -7.66 -27.69 -27.06
N PRO A 271 -7.11 -26.88 -27.98
CA PRO A 271 -7.21 -27.15 -29.41
C PRO A 271 -6.63 -28.53 -29.78
N PRO A 272 -7.02 -29.15 -30.90
CA PRO A 272 -6.40 -30.39 -31.35
C PRO A 272 -4.88 -30.23 -31.48
N ALA A 273 -4.12 -31.23 -31.01
CA ALA A 273 -2.67 -31.23 -31.11
C ALA A 273 -2.25 -31.19 -32.60
N PRO A 274 -1.27 -30.35 -32.97
CA PRO A 274 -0.86 -30.19 -34.38
C PRO A 274 0.06 -31.31 -34.89
N GLY A 275 0.10 -32.47 -34.23
CA GLY A 275 0.92 -33.62 -34.60
C GLY A 275 1.22 -34.55 -33.42
N GLY A 276 2.06 -35.56 -33.66
CA GLY A 276 2.46 -36.58 -32.68
C GLY A 276 3.83 -36.35 -32.04
N GLY A 277 4.25 -35.10 -31.85
CA GLY A 277 5.50 -34.74 -31.19
C GLY A 277 5.34 -33.43 -30.39
N ARG A 278 6.46 -32.81 -29.97
CA ARG A 278 6.41 -31.55 -29.23
C ARG A 278 5.84 -30.42 -30.08
N ALA A 279 4.85 -29.71 -29.54
CA ALA A 279 4.25 -28.56 -30.20
C ALA A 279 3.64 -27.59 -29.20
N VAL A 280 3.43 -26.34 -29.62
CA VAL A 280 2.60 -25.38 -28.90
C VAL A 280 1.45 -24.88 -29.76
N VAL A 281 0.29 -24.69 -29.15
CA VAL A 281 -0.82 -23.95 -29.72
C VAL A 281 -1.04 -22.69 -28.90
N ILE A 282 -1.12 -21.53 -29.55
CA ILE A 282 -1.39 -20.23 -28.94
C ILE A 282 -2.70 -19.70 -29.51
N SER A 283 -3.64 -19.27 -28.67
CA SER A 283 -4.86 -18.57 -29.09
C SER A 283 -4.73 -17.07 -28.80
N LEU A 284 -4.96 -16.25 -29.82
CA LEU A 284 -4.93 -14.79 -29.71
C LEU A 284 -6.15 -14.26 -28.94
N SER A 285 -7.33 -14.84 -29.10
CA SER A 285 -8.56 -14.43 -28.40
C SER A 285 -8.55 -14.81 -26.93
N GLN A 286 -8.04 -16.00 -26.62
CA GLN A 286 -7.93 -16.49 -25.24
C GLN A 286 -6.66 -16.03 -24.54
N GLN A 287 -5.70 -15.45 -25.28
CA GLN A 287 -4.38 -15.07 -24.77
C GLN A 287 -3.72 -16.21 -23.98
N ALA A 288 -3.78 -17.43 -24.52
CA ALA A 288 -3.37 -18.66 -23.85
C ALA A 288 -2.48 -19.52 -24.75
N LEU A 289 -1.62 -20.32 -24.11
CA LEU A 289 -0.74 -21.30 -24.74
C LEU A 289 -0.97 -22.68 -24.14
N TRP A 290 -0.99 -23.68 -25.02
CA TRP A 290 -0.99 -25.11 -24.70
C TRP A 290 0.26 -25.77 -25.28
N ALA A 291 1.05 -26.44 -24.45
CA ALA A 291 2.19 -27.24 -24.86
C ALA A 291 1.83 -28.72 -24.89
N TYR A 292 2.06 -29.36 -26.03
CA TYR A 292 1.73 -30.74 -26.32
C TYR A 292 2.99 -31.58 -26.42
N GLU A 293 2.96 -32.79 -25.88
CA GLU A 293 3.92 -33.86 -26.16
C GLU A 293 3.13 -35.12 -26.54
N ASP A 294 3.40 -35.65 -27.73
CA ASP A 294 2.75 -36.85 -28.27
C ASP A 294 1.21 -36.79 -28.25
N GLY A 295 0.66 -35.61 -28.54
CA GLY A 295 -0.78 -35.37 -28.59
C GLY A 295 -1.45 -35.08 -27.23
N VAL A 296 -0.70 -35.13 -26.14
CA VAL A 296 -1.19 -34.84 -24.78
C VAL A 296 -0.74 -33.46 -24.36
N VAL A 297 -1.64 -32.65 -23.80
CA VAL A 297 -1.25 -31.39 -23.18
C VAL A 297 -0.48 -31.68 -21.90
N ILE A 298 0.78 -31.25 -21.86
CA ILE A 298 1.65 -31.40 -20.69
C ILE A 298 1.80 -30.11 -19.89
N ARG A 299 1.46 -28.96 -20.50
CA ARG A 299 1.46 -27.65 -19.83
C ARG A 299 0.51 -26.68 -20.52
N SER A 300 -0.07 -25.77 -19.75
CA SER A 300 -0.74 -24.57 -20.27
C SER A 300 -0.37 -23.35 -19.45
N THR A 301 -0.52 -22.18 -20.06
CA THR A 301 -0.32 -20.89 -19.39
C THR A 301 -1.07 -19.78 -20.13
N TYR A 302 -1.27 -18.64 -19.48
CA TYR A 302 -1.58 -17.40 -20.18
C TYR A 302 -0.34 -16.76 -20.77
N VAL A 303 -0.53 -16.05 -21.87
CA VAL A 303 0.51 -15.31 -22.59
C VAL A 303 0.07 -13.87 -22.82
N SER A 304 0.99 -12.99 -23.19
CA SER A 304 0.64 -11.70 -23.79
C SER A 304 1.17 -11.63 -25.20
N THR A 305 0.27 -11.55 -26.19
CA THR A 305 0.66 -11.43 -27.60
C THR A 305 0.72 -9.96 -28.02
N GLY A 306 0.93 -9.72 -29.32
CA GLY A 306 0.97 -8.40 -29.91
C GLY A 306 -0.34 -7.62 -29.75
N LYS A 307 -0.24 -6.34 -29.37
CA LYS A 307 -1.37 -5.40 -29.35
C LYS A 307 -1.98 -5.25 -30.75
N GLU A 308 -3.18 -4.69 -30.86
CA GLU A 308 -3.91 -4.54 -32.14
C GLU A 308 -3.04 -3.97 -33.29
N LYS A 309 -2.27 -2.92 -33.02
CA LYS A 309 -1.34 -2.29 -34.00
C LYS A 309 -0.14 -3.18 -34.38
N PHE A 310 0.20 -4.13 -33.53
CA PHE A 310 1.38 -5.00 -33.61
C PHE A 310 0.99 -6.48 -33.54
N ARG A 311 -0.18 -6.82 -34.10
CA ARG A 311 -0.81 -8.12 -33.90
C ARG A 311 0.14 -9.26 -34.25
N THR A 312 0.26 -10.22 -33.34
CA THR A 312 1.01 -11.46 -33.60
C THR A 312 0.36 -12.21 -34.76
N PRO A 313 1.13 -12.64 -35.77
CA PRO A 313 0.56 -13.28 -36.95
C PRO A 313 0.00 -14.66 -36.60
N ALA A 314 -1.28 -14.89 -36.91
CA ALA A 314 -1.87 -16.23 -36.86
C ALA A 314 -1.30 -17.12 -37.98
N GLY A 315 -1.25 -18.43 -37.75
CA GLY A 315 -0.77 -19.41 -38.72
C GLY A 315 0.06 -20.54 -38.11
N PHE A 316 0.66 -21.33 -38.98
CA PHE A 316 1.57 -22.40 -38.61
C PHE A 316 3.03 -21.94 -38.77
N PHE A 317 3.80 -22.10 -37.72
CA PHE A 317 5.21 -21.75 -37.65
C PHE A 317 6.02 -22.88 -37.02
N THR A 318 7.34 -22.74 -37.03
CA THR A 318 8.24 -23.62 -36.29
C THR A 318 9.30 -22.81 -35.57
N VAL A 319 9.76 -23.29 -34.43
CA VAL A 319 10.92 -22.69 -33.75
C VAL A 319 12.14 -22.82 -34.67
N ASN A 320 12.65 -21.69 -35.15
CA ASN A 320 13.75 -21.65 -36.12
C ASN A 320 15.11 -21.39 -35.46
N SER A 321 15.13 -20.76 -34.28
CA SER A 321 16.34 -20.47 -33.52
C SER A 321 16.02 -20.21 -32.06
N LYS A 322 17.03 -20.41 -31.22
CA LYS A 322 16.94 -20.29 -29.76
C LYS A 322 18.13 -19.48 -29.25
N VAL A 323 17.86 -18.52 -28.37
CA VAL A 323 18.89 -17.68 -27.73
C VAL A 323 18.59 -17.59 -26.23
N PRO A 324 19.54 -17.92 -25.33
CA PRO A 324 19.28 -17.88 -23.89
C PRO A 324 18.97 -16.47 -23.38
N GLU A 325 19.59 -15.45 -23.96
CA GLU A 325 19.40 -14.05 -23.59
C GLU A 325 19.72 -13.15 -24.79
N GLN A 326 18.90 -12.11 -25.02
CA GLN A 326 19.15 -11.12 -26.06
C GLN A 326 18.58 -9.73 -25.71
N ASP A 327 19.35 -8.68 -26.00
CA ASP A 327 18.81 -7.31 -26.03
C ASP A 327 17.84 -7.14 -27.20
N MET A 328 16.59 -6.77 -26.92
CA MET A 328 15.56 -6.54 -27.93
C MET A 328 15.25 -5.05 -28.05
N ALA A 329 15.77 -4.42 -29.11
CA ALA A 329 15.54 -3.01 -29.38
C ALA A 329 15.19 -2.76 -30.86
N GLY A 330 14.37 -1.75 -31.12
CA GLY A 330 13.98 -1.39 -32.48
C GLY A 330 12.92 -0.31 -32.54
N VAL A 331 12.45 -0.02 -33.76
CA VAL A 331 11.30 0.86 -34.03
C VAL A 331 10.30 0.10 -34.87
N ILE A 332 9.09 -0.13 -34.35
CA ILE A 332 8.01 -0.83 -35.04
C ILE A 332 6.75 0.05 -35.00
N GLY A 333 6.10 0.25 -36.15
CA GLY A 333 4.89 1.07 -36.27
C GLY A 333 5.05 2.50 -35.73
N GLY A 334 6.25 3.07 -35.78
CA GLY A 334 6.56 4.41 -35.27
C GLY A 334 6.82 4.49 -33.76
N GLU A 335 6.86 3.36 -33.06
CA GLU A 335 7.19 3.27 -31.63
C GLU A 335 8.57 2.63 -31.45
N SER A 336 9.44 3.29 -30.69
CA SER A 336 10.72 2.73 -30.26
C SER A 336 10.54 1.85 -29.03
N TYR A 337 11.20 0.70 -29.00
CA TYR A 337 11.34 -0.13 -27.81
C TYR A 337 12.81 -0.49 -27.61
N ASN A 338 13.19 -0.69 -26.35
CA ASN A 338 14.51 -1.17 -25.96
C ASN A 338 14.38 -1.91 -24.63
N VAL A 339 14.44 -3.24 -24.70
CA VAL A 339 14.33 -4.13 -23.56
C VAL A 339 15.60 -4.97 -23.50
N PRO A 340 16.51 -4.71 -22.54
CA PRO A 340 17.75 -5.44 -22.43
C PRO A 340 17.52 -6.85 -21.89
N LYS A 341 18.42 -7.78 -22.19
CA LYS A 341 18.52 -9.10 -21.55
C LYS A 341 17.20 -9.88 -21.49
N VAL A 342 16.48 -9.94 -22.60
CA VAL A 342 15.28 -10.77 -22.71
C VAL A 342 15.69 -12.23 -22.71
N PRO A 343 15.26 -13.04 -21.72
CA PRO A 343 15.70 -14.42 -21.59
C PRO A 343 14.84 -15.39 -22.42
N ASP A 344 15.36 -16.60 -22.64
CA ASP A 344 14.61 -17.77 -23.10
C ASP A 344 13.92 -17.58 -24.46
N VAL A 345 14.65 -16.98 -25.41
CA VAL A 345 14.10 -16.52 -26.68
C VAL A 345 14.00 -17.67 -27.69
N LEU A 346 12.77 -17.96 -28.13
CA LEU A 346 12.44 -18.93 -29.17
C LEU A 346 11.85 -18.19 -30.38
N TYR A 347 12.66 -17.92 -31.41
CA TYR A 347 12.17 -17.30 -32.63
C TYR A 347 11.37 -18.29 -33.47
N PHE A 348 10.23 -17.85 -33.99
CA PHE A 348 9.37 -18.66 -34.86
C PHE A 348 9.11 -18.02 -36.22
N THR A 349 9.62 -16.80 -36.45
CA THR A 349 9.67 -16.19 -37.79
C THR A 349 11.02 -15.53 -38.05
N ASN A 350 11.35 -15.34 -39.33
CA ASN A 350 12.55 -14.59 -39.76
C ASN A 350 12.36 -13.06 -39.67
N ARG A 351 11.22 -12.60 -39.12
CA ARG A 351 10.90 -11.17 -38.94
C ARG A 351 11.00 -10.73 -37.47
N GLY A 352 11.52 -11.59 -36.60
CA GLY A 352 11.78 -11.25 -35.19
C GLY A 352 10.65 -11.54 -34.22
N HIS A 353 9.59 -12.28 -34.61
CA HIS A 353 8.60 -12.73 -33.63
C HIS A 353 9.18 -13.91 -32.84
N ALA A 354 9.11 -13.81 -31.52
CA ALA A 354 9.63 -14.81 -30.60
C ALA A 354 8.64 -15.10 -29.48
N ILE A 355 8.77 -16.30 -28.91
CA ILE A 355 8.24 -16.64 -27.59
C ILE A 355 9.40 -16.43 -26.60
N HIS A 356 9.20 -15.71 -25.50
CA HIS A 356 10.29 -15.42 -24.55
C HIS A 356 9.80 -15.11 -23.13
N GLY A 357 10.72 -15.14 -22.17
CA GLY A 357 10.48 -14.73 -20.79
C GLY A 357 10.29 -13.22 -20.67
N THR A 358 9.38 -12.79 -19.80
CA THR A 358 8.99 -11.38 -19.66
C THR A 358 9.05 -10.93 -18.21
N TYR A 359 10.15 -10.28 -17.82
CA TYR A 359 10.37 -9.81 -16.45
C TYR A 359 9.75 -8.42 -16.17
N TRP A 360 9.36 -7.67 -17.21
CA TRP A 360 8.93 -6.27 -17.09
C TRP A 360 7.42 -6.10 -16.90
N HIS A 361 6.63 -7.17 -16.97
CA HIS A 361 5.20 -7.14 -16.62
C HIS A 361 4.67 -8.54 -16.30
N GLU A 362 3.54 -8.59 -15.59
CA GLU A 362 2.83 -9.84 -15.28
C GLU A 362 1.43 -9.89 -15.93
N ASN A 363 1.15 -9.03 -16.90
CA ASN A 363 -0.15 -8.88 -17.58
C ASN A 363 -0.53 -10.01 -18.56
N PHE A 364 -0.11 -11.25 -18.30
CA PHE A 364 -0.46 -12.44 -19.08
C PHE A 364 -1.98 -12.64 -19.11
N GLY A 365 -2.53 -12.97 -20.28
CA GLY A 365 -3.98 -13.03 -20.54
C GLY A 365 -4.52 -11.79 -21.28
N ALA A 366 -3.66 -10.80 -21.55
CA ALA A 366 -4.00 -9.60 -22.33
C ALA A 366 -2.86 -9.26 -23.32
N PRO A 367 -3.18 -8.70 -24.51
CA PRO A 367 -2.17 -8.27 -25.48
C PRO A 367 -1.31 -7.12 -24.95
N MET A 368 0.01 -7.28 -24.96
CA MET A 368 0.96 -6.30 -24.40
C MET A 368 2.19 -6.03 -25.28
N SER A 369 2.52 -6.94 -26.20
CA SER A 369 3.79 -6.90 -26.92
C SER A 369 3.71 -6.13 -28.25
N HIS A 370 4.87 -5.96 -28.90
CA HIS A 370 5.01 -5.51 -30.28
C HIS A 370 5.02 -6.67 -31.30
N GLY A 371 4.44 -7.82 -30.93
CA GLY A 371 4.27 -8.99 -31.81
C GLY A 371 4.80 -10.30 -31.22
N CYS A 372 5.71 -10.24 -30.24
CA CYS A 372 6.20 -11.40 -29.50
C CYS A 372 5.11 -12.03 -28.62
N ILE A 373 5.36 -13.25 -28.16
CA ILE A 373 4.52 -13.97 -27.21
C ILE A 373 5.26 -13.98 -25.87
N ASN A 374 4.77 -13.16 -24.94
CA ASN A 374 5.36 -13.01 -23.62
C ASN A 374 4.91 -14.14 -22.71
N LEU A 375 5.85 -14.82 -22.06
CA LEU A 375 5.61 -15.88 -21.08
C LEU A 375 6.00 -15.45 -19.65
N PRO A 376 5.33 -16.01 -18.61
CA PRO A 376 5.86 -16.02 -17.25
C PRO A 376 7.27 -16.61 -17.22
N MET A 377 8.15 -16.09 -16.35
CA MET A 377 9.56 -16.45 -16.33
C MET A 377 9.80 -17.95 -16.09
N ASP A 378 9.06 -18.56 -15.17
CA ASP A 378 9.14 -20.00 -14.86
C ASP A 378 8.64 -20.89 -16.02
N VAL A 379 7.70 -20.38 -16.82
CA VAL A 379 7.20 -21.08 -18.00
C VAL A 379 8.17 -20.91 -19.17
N ALA A 380 8.79 -19.75 -19.31
CA ALA A 380 9.78 -19.47 -20.35
C ALA A 380 11.02 -20.34 -20.20
N ASP A 381 11.59 -20.42 -19.00
CA ASP A 381 12.74 -21.25 -18.66
C ASP A 381 12.51 -22.72 -19.04
N TRP A 382 11.40 -23.28 -18.54
CA TRP A 382 10.98 -24.64 -18.91
C TRP A 382 10.75 -24.81 -20.42
N MET A 383 10.08 -23.86 -21.07
CA MET A 383 9.79 -23.91 -22.51
C MET A 383 11.09 -23.92 -23.31
N TYR A 384 12.07 -23.13 -22.89
CA TYR A 384 13.37 -23.06 -23.52
C TYR A 384 14.10 -24.39 -23.41
N GLU A 385 14.10 -25.06 -22.26
CA GLU A 385 14.71 -26.38 -22.15
C GLU A 385 13.95 -27.46 -22.95
N TRP A 386 12.62 -27.42 -22.90
CA TRP A 386 11.75 -28.44 -23.47
C TRP A 386 11.62 -28.34 -25.00
N ALA A 387 11.57 -27.13 -25.58
CA ALA A 387 11.28 -26.95 -27.00
C ALA A 387 12.49 -27.27 -27.90
N PRO A 388 12.41 -28.26 -28.82
CA PRO A 388 13.44 -28.49 -29.82
C PRO A 388 13.40 -27.43 -30.94
N LEU A 389 14.50 -27.28 -31.69
CA LEU A 389 14.44 -26.64 -33.00
C LEU A 389 13.50 -27.42 -33.92
N GLY A 390 12.70 -26.71 -34.71
CA GLY A 390 11.66 -27.30 -35.56
C GLY A 390 10.35 -27.63 -34.82
N MET A 391 10.25 -27.38 -33.51
CA MET A 391 8.98 -27.54 -32.77
C MET A 391 7.86 -26.74 -33.43
N ALA A 392 6.71 -27.35 -33.63
CA ALA A 392 5.55 -26.69 -34.21
C ALA A 392 5.01 -25.60 -33.27
N VAL A 393 4.73 -24.42 -33.83
CA VAL A 393 4.12 -23.28 -33.17
C VAL A 393 2.88 -22.91 -33.96
N VAL A 394 1.70 -23.26 -33.45
CA VAL A 394 0.42 -22.99 -34.12
C VAL A 394 -0.25 -21.83 -33.41
N ILE A 395 -0.54 -20.77 -34.15
CA ILE A 395 -1.17 -19.57 -33.64
C ILE A 395 -2.56 -19.50 -34.27
N VAL A 396 -3.58 -19.62 -33.44
CA VAL A 396 -4.99 -19.54 -33.81
C VAL A 396 -5.60 -18.26 -33.27
N GLU A 397 -6.76 -17.89 -33.81
CA GLU A 397 -7.49 -16.70 -33.38
C GLU A 397 -7.97 -16.76 -31.93
#